data_AF-A0A662ZL84-F1
#
_entry.id   AF-A0A662ZL84-F1
#
_cell.length_a   1.000
_cell.length_b   1.000
_cell.length_c   1.000
_cell.angle_alpha   90.00
_cell.angle_beta   90.00
_cell.angle_gamma   90.00
#
_symmetry.space_group_name_H-M   'P 1'
#
loop_
_entity.id
_entity.type
_entity.pdbx_description
1 polymer ?
#
loop_
_entity_poly.entity_id
_entity_poly.type
_entity_poly.pdbx_seq_one_letter_code
_entity_poly.pdbx_strand_id
1 'polypeptide(L)'
;MLENLLEELDHLELVKYSSLLINLYEDDDMYTAEACLDDEKLIIGRDNPFLICDSGLPWEKVLKEAGKILKKYIKDNHDKYKHFNSISFGFVDGDEYFIKKHVKKHQPVNYSAEDFMSFSPEKLYCWLTVYSNKNMKDQYGKEIFELDYKKMTDEQKQYWSKLLAENFNYEMYYDE
;
A
#
# COMPACT_ATOMS: atom_id res chain seq x y z
N MET A 1 5.74 18.73 24.10
CA MET A 1 6.80 18.07 23.32
C MET A 1 6.21 16.82 22.70
N LEU A 2 6.62 16.45 21.48
CA LEU A 2 6.10 15.27 20.77
C LEU A 2 6.29 13.99 21.59
N GLU A 3 7.35 13.94 22.40
CA GLU A 3 7.62 12.90 23.38
C GLU A 3 6.48 12.74 24.40
N ASN A 4 5.85 13.84 24.83
CA ASN A 4 4.74 13.78 25.77
C ASN A 4 3.50 13.11 25.13
N LEU A 5 3.26 13.31 23.83
CA LEU A 5 2.19 12.58 23.13
C LEU A 5 2.48 11.07 23.10
N LEU A 6 3.74 10.71 22.92
CA LEU A 6 4.18 9.31 22.92
C LEU A 6 4.05 8.69 24.33
N GLU A 7 4.36 9.45 25.39
CA GLU A 7 4.13 9.05 26.79
C GLU A 7 2.63 8.88 27.10
N GLU A 8 1.76 9.76 26.58
CA GLU A 8 0.30 9.62 26.74
C GLU A 8 -0.24 8.39 26.02
N LEU A 9 0.22 8.12 24.79
CA LEU A 9 -0.06 6.86 24.10
C LEU A 9 0.40 5.65 24.92
N ASP A 10 1.45 5.82 25.71
CA ASP A 10 2.00 4.76 26.53
C ASP A 10 1.10 4.35 27.70
N HIS A 11 0.25 5.26 28.18
CA HIS A 11 -0.71 4.99 29.25
C HIS A 11 -2.00 4.31 28.77
N LEU A 12 -2.14 4.10 27.46
CA LEU A 12 -3.32 3.51 26.86
C LEU A 12 -3.17 2.02 26.55
N GLU A 13 -4.30 1.31 26.55
CA GLU A 13 -4.40 -0.07 26.10
C GLU A 13 -4.50 -0.11 24.56
N LEU A 14 -3.37 0.14 23.89
CA LEU A 14 -3.30 0.31 22.44
C LEU A 14 -3.72 -0.94 21.64
N VAL A 15 -3.68 -2.13 22.24
CA VAL A 15 -4.00 -3.42 21.60
C VAL A 15 -5.44 -3.49 21.05
N LYS A 16 -6.33 -2.61 21.54
CA LYS A 16 -7.73 -2.51 21.08
C LYS A 16 -7.88 -1.81 19.72
N TYR A 17 -6.83 -1.17 19.23
CA TYR A 17 -6.85 -0.39 17.99
C TYR A 17 -6.00 -1.04 16.91
N SER A 18 -6.33 -0.73 15.66
CA SER A 18 -5.75 -1.33 14.46
C SER A 18 -4.98 -0.33 13.59
N SER A 19 -5.28 0.97 13.66
CA SER A 19 -4.50 2.03 13.02
C SER A 19 -4.14 3.15 14.00
N LEU A 20 -3.00 3.79 13.77
CA LEU A 20 -2.54 4.99 14.47
C LEU A 20 -2.05 6.02 13.45
N LEU A 21 -2.65 7.21 13.46
CA LEU A 21 -2.23 8.36 12.69
C LEU A 21 -1.77 9.47 13.65
N ILE A 22 -0.57 10.00 13.44
CA ILE A 22 -0.08 11.18 14.13
C ILE A 22 -0.26 12.40 13.21
N ASN A 23 -1.30 13.18 13.48
CA ASN A 23 -1.57 14.42 12.75
C ASN A 23 -0.63 15.51 13.26
N LEU A 24 0.02 16.20 12.34
CA LEU A 24 0.84 17.38 12.62
C LEU A 24 0.07 18.63 12.18
N TYR A 25 0.21 19.71 12.93
CA TYR A 25 -0.37 21.01 12.62
C TYR A 25 0.71 22.07 12.54
N GLU A 26 0.47 23.02 11.65
CA GLU A 26 1.20 24.28 11.58
C GLU A 26 0.23 25.38 12.00
N ASP A 27 0.44 25.88 13.22
CA ASP A 27 -0.26 27.04 13.74
C ASP A 27 0.65 28.28 13.60
N ASP A 28 0.09 29.49 13.73
CA ASP A 28 0.80 30.76 13.46
C ASP A 28 2.17 30.86 14.17
N ASP A 29 2.27 30.36 15.40
CA ASP A 29 3.46 30.49 16.25
C ASP A 29 4.15 29.16 16.56
N MET A 30 3.55 28.01 16.20
CA MET A 30 4.06 26.71 16.65
C MET A 30 3.61 25.54 15.77
N TYR A 31 4.36 24.46 15.86
CA TYR A 31 3.98 23.17 15.31
C TYR A 31 3.48 22.26 16.43
N THR A 32 2.33 21.63 16.23
CA THR A 32 1.70 20.76 17.24
C THR A 32 1.31 19.41 16.66
N ALA A 33 0.98 18.43 17.52
CA ALA A 33 0.59 17.10 17.11
C ALA A 33 -0.60 16.55 17.92
N GLU A 34 -1.45 15.77 17.27
CA GLU A 34 -2.43 14.89 17.90
C GLU A 34 -2.23 13.44 17.43
N ALA A 35 -2.69 12.49 18.23
CA ALA A 35 -2.77 11.09 17.81
C ALA A 35 -4.24 10.70 17.59
N CYS A 36 -4.52 10.07 16.46
CA CYS A 36 -5.81 9.54 16.07
C CYS A 36 -5.73 8.02 15.91
N LEU A 37 -6.58 7.28 16.62
CA LEU A 37 -6.65 5.83 16.60
C LEU A 37 -7.93 5.37 15.91
N ASP A 38 -7.82 4.43 14.95
CA ASP A 38 -8.94 3.85 14.21
C ASP A 38 -9.93 4.89 13.63
N ASP A 39 -9.44 5.89 12.91
CA ASP A 39 -10.26 6.91 12.24
C ASP A 39 -11.25 7.60 13.21
N GLU A 40 -10.68 8.26 14.23
CA GLU A 40 -11.36 9.07 15.25
C GLU A 40 -12.08 8.30 16.38
N LYS A 41 -11.92 6.98 16.50
CA LYS A 41 -12.45 6.26 17.69
C LYS A 41 -11.86 6.76 19.00
N LEU A 42 -10.60 7.15 18.99
CA LEU A 42 -9.96 7.86 20.08
C LEU A 42 -8.98 8.87 19.50
N ILE A 43 -9.05 10.11 19.99
CA ILE A 43 -8.11 11.16 19.65
C ILE A 43 -7.49 11.71 20.93
N ILE A 44 -6.17 11.89 20.91
CA ILE A 44 -5.39 12.42 22.02
C ILE A 44 -4.78 13.74 21.56
N GLY A 45 -5.11 14.82 22.26
CA GLY A 45 -4.59 16.15 21.97
C GLY A 45 -5.45 17.00 21.03
N ARG A 46 -6.68 16.60 20.67
CA ARG A 46 -7.54 17.42 19.79
C ARG A 46 -7.80 18.82 20.34
N ASP A 47 -8.23 18.90 21.59
CA ASP A 47 -8.53 20.18 22.25
C ASP A 47 -7.28 20.82 22.87
N ASN A 48 -6.19 20.06 22.99
CA ASN A 48 -4.93 20.52 23.58
C ASN A 48 -3.74 19.79 22.92
N PRO A 49 -3.36 20.21 21.70
CA PRO A 49 -2.39 19.47 20.90
C PRO A 49 -0.98 19.61 21.48
N PHE A 50 -0.18 18.59 21.27
CA PHE A 50 1.14 18.49 21.87
C PHE A 50 2.14 19.28 21.06
N LEU A 51 2.78 20.27 21.69
CA LEU A 51 3.84 21.06 21.06
C LEU A 51 4.95 20.15 20.49
N ILE A 52 5.34 20.35 19.24
CA ILE A 52 6.53 19.78 18.61
C ILE A 52 7.70 20.75 18.78
N CYS A 53 7.54 21.97 18.25
CA CYS A 53 8.48 23.08 18.34
C CYS A 53 7.82 24.41 17.94
N ASP A 54 8.50 25.53 18.17
CA ASP A 54 8.06 26.85 17.70
C ASP A 54 8.16 26.98 16.16
N SER A 55 7.47 27.95 15.55
CA SER A 55 7.41 28.18 14.09
C SER A 55 8.72 28.68 13.43
N GLY A 56 9.83 28.69 14.17
CA GLY A 56 11.13 29.16 13.68
C GLY A 56 11.82 28.24 12.66
N LEU A 57 11.25 27.06 12.37
CA LEU A 57 11.77 26.09 11.42
C LEU A 57 10.78 25.88 10.27
N PRO A 58 11.25 25.73 9.01
CA PRO A 58 10.38 25.34 7.90
C PRO A 58 9.69 23.98 8.14
N TRP A 59 8.44 23.86 7.72
CA TRP A 59 7.61 22.67 7.93
C TRP A 59 8.27 21.38 7.42
N GLU A 60 9.05 21.42 6.33
CA GLU A 60 9.74 20.23 5.80
C GLU A 60 10.77 19.69 6.78
N LYS A 61 11.45 20.58 7.52
CA LYS A 61 12.40 20.19 8.56
C LYS A 61 11.66 19.60 9.76
N VAL A 62 10.56 20.22 10.16
CA VAL A 62 9.72 19.73 11.27
C VAL A 62 9.19 18.33 10.98
N LEU A 63 8.61 18.13 9.79
CA LEU A 63 8.14 16.84 9.31
C LEU A 63 9.24 15.77 9.36
N LYS A 64 10.45 16.11 8.88
CA LYS A 64 11.59 15.18 8.85
C LYS A 64 12.06 14.82 10.26
N GLU A 65 12.15 15.78 11.18
CA GLU A 65 12.56 15.53 12.56
C GLU A 65 11.48 14.76 13.35
N ALA A 66 10.21 15.15 13.23
CA ALA A 66 9.08 14.40 13.80
C ALA A 66 9.08 12.95 13.31
N GLY A 67 9.25 12.74 12.00
CA GLY A 67 9.35 11.41 11.41
C GLY A 67 10.51 10.57 11.95
N LYS A 68 11.66 11.19 12.26
CA LYS A 68 12.79 10.47 12.90
C LYS A 68 12.45 10.08 14.34
N ILE A 69 11.87 10.99 15.11
CA ILE A 69 11.49 10.77 16.51
C ILE A 69 10.48 9.62 16.58
N LEU A 70 9.40 9.71 15.80
CA LEU A 70 8.34 8.70 15.76
C LEU A 70 8.88 7.34 15.33
N LYS A 71 9.66 7.27 14.24
CA LYS A 71 10.24 6.01 13.75
C LYS A 71 11.16 5.37 14.78
N LYS A 72 12.01 6.17 15.43
CA LYS A 72 12.91 5.67 16.48
C LYS A 72 12.10 5.13 17.66
N TYR A 73 11.16 5.92 18.17
CA TYR A 73 10.37 5.54 19.33
C TYR A 73 9.52 4.28 19.09
N ILE A 74 8.83 4.19 17.96
CA ILE A 74 8.02 3.00 17.60
C ILE A 74 8.90 1.77 17.44
N LYS A 75 10.10 1.92 16.88
CA LYS A 75 11.07 0.84 16.75
C LYS A 75 11.58 0.36 18.11
N ASP A 76 11.93 1.30 18.99
CA ASP A 76 12.42 1.00 20.34
C ASP A 76 11.32 0.34 21.21
N ASN A 77 10.06 0.63 20.93
CA ASN A 77 8.87 0.07 21.60
C ASN A 77 8.10 -0.95 20.73
N HIS A 78 8.79 -1.69 19.86
CA HIS A 78 8.17 -2.55 18.84
C HIS A 78 7.04 -3.46 19.37
N ASP A 79 7.22 -4.10 20.53
CA ASP A 79 6.22 -5.04 21.06
C ASP A 79 4.87 -4.42 21.37
N LYS A 80 4.85 -3.12 21.67
CA LYS A 80 3.62 -2.36 21.93
C LYS A 80 2.91 -1.92 20.65
N TYR A 81 3.66 -1.69 19.57
CA TYR A 81 3.13 -1.15 18.32
C TYR A 81 2.99 -2.21 17.21
N LYS A 82 3.48 -3.44 17.43
CA LYS A 82 3.49 -4.49 16.40
C LYS A 82 2.10 -4.93 15.94
N HIS A 83 1.06 -4.76 16.75
CA HIS A 83 -0.30 -5.19 16.41
C HIS A 83 -1.01 -4.23 15.43
N PHE A 84 -0.59 -2.96 15.35
CA PHE A 84 -1.17 -2.01 14.40
C PHE A 84 -0.99 -2.51 12.97
N ASN A 85 -2.06 -2.47 12.18
CA ASN A 85 -2.05 -2.71 10.75
C ASN A 85 -1.34 -1.59 10.00
N SER A 86 -1.53 -0.35 10.45
CA SER A 86 -0.89 0.84 9.92
C SER A 86 -0.51 1.81 11.03
N ILE A 87 0.64 2.46 10.84
CA ILE A 87 1.08 3.60 11.63
C ILE A 87 1.60 4.66 10.66
N SER A 88 1.03 5.85 10.70
CA SER A 88 1.37 6.95 9.81
C SER A 88 1.45 8.29 10.55
N PHE A 89 2.02 9.29 9.88
CA PHE A 89 2.09 10.66 10.35
C PHE A 89 2.13 11.62 9.17
N GLY A 90 1.67 12.84 9.35
CA GLY A 90 1.69 13.86 8.31
C GLY A 90 1.01 15.14 8.76
N PHE A 91 1.24 16.23 8.04
CA PHE A 91 0.46 17.44 8.23
C PHE A 91 -0.98 17.22 7.76
N VAL A 92 -1.98 17.79 8.45
CA VAL A 92 -3.40 17.57 8.12
C VAL A 92 -3.76 17.95 6.68
N ASP A 93 -3.12 18.99 6.13
CA ASP A 93 -3.29 19.41 4.73
C ASP A 93 -2.13 18.94 3.81
N GLY A 94 -1.25 18.08 4.31
CA GLY A 94 -0.06 17.61 3.63
C GLY A 94 -0.10 16.13 3.23
N ASP A 95 1.05 15.64 2.78
CA ASP A 95 1.23 14.21 2.48
C ASP A 95 1.24 13.36 3.75
N GLU A 96 0.64 12.17 3.67
CA GLU A 96 0.71 11.14 4.71
C GLU A 96 1.94 10.24 4.52
N TYR A 97 2.74 10.09 5.57
CA TYR A 97 3.93 9.27 5.60
C TYR A 97 3.74 8.03 6.47
N PHE A 98 4.04 6.85 5.92
CA PHE A 98 3.90 5.59 6.65
C PHE A 98 5.18 5.21 7.41
N ILE A 99 5.02 4.90 8.69
CA ILE A 99 6.01 4.18 9.51
C ILE A 99 5.79 2.68 9.36
N LYS A 100 4.52 2.27 9.37
CA LYS A 100 4.07 0.91 9.07
C LYS A 100 2.88 1.02 8.12
N LYS A 101 2.96 0.39 6.96
CA LYS A 101 1.87 0.37 5.98
C LYS A 101 1.16 -0.98 6.03
N HIS A 102 -0.17 -0.97 6.00
CA HIS A 102 -0.92 -2.20 5.82
C HIS A 102 -0.65 -2.72 4.39
N VAL A 103 0.07 -3.83 4.29
CA VAL A 103 0.22 -4.55 3.02
C VAL A 103 -1.03 -5.39 2.86
N LYS A 104 -1.96 -4.98 1.99
CA LYS A 104 -3.02 -5.90 1.53
C LYS A 104 -2.30 -7.07 0.87
N LYS A 105 -2.33 -8.25 1.50
CA LYS A 105 -1.97 -9.47 0.78
C LYS A 105 -2.99 -9.60 -0.35
N HIS A 106 -2.54 -9.43 -1.60
CA HIS A 106 -3.36 -9.78 -2.74
C HIS A 106 -3.81 -11.23 -2.53
N GLN A 107 -5.12 -11.46 -2.46
CA GLN A 107 -5.61 -12.83 -2.59
C GLN A 107 -5.16 -13.29 -3.98
N PRO A 108 -4.50 -14.45 -4.11
CA PRO A 108 -4.10 -14.95 -5.40
C PRO A 108 -5.37 -15.19 -6.22
N VAL A 109 -5.67 -14.28 -7.14
CA VAL A 109 -6.54 -14.53 -8.27
C VAL A 109 -5.83 -15.59 -9.09
N ASN A 110 -6.45 -16.77 -9.21
CA ASN A 110 -6.02 -17.80 -10.14
C ASN A 110 -6.97 -17.76 -11.34
N TYR A 111 -6.46 -17.37 -12.50
CA TYR A 111 -7.23 -17.36 -13.72
C TYR A 111 -7.36 -18.78 -14.29
N SER A 112 -8.59 -19.12 -14.65
CA SER A 112 -8.96 -20.32 -15.40
C SER A 112 -9.05 -19.99 -16.90
N ALA A 113 -9.15 -21.03 -17.73
CA ALA A 113 -9.40 -20.85 -19.16
C ALA A 113 -10.71 -20.09 -19.42
N GLU A 114 -11.73 -20.28 -18.58
CA GLU A 114 -13.05 -19.65 -18.70
C GLU A 114 -12.97 -18.13 -18.50
N ASP A 115 -12.10 -17.67 -17.59
CA ASP A 115 -11.86 -16.24 -17.37
C ASP A 115 -11.36 -15.55 -18.65
N PHE A 116 -10.50 -16.23 -19.41
CA PHE A 116 -9.94 -15.72 -20.67
C PHE A 116 -10.87 -15.91 -21.87
N MET A 117 -11.81 -16.86 -21.84
CA MET A 117 -12.80 -17.02 -22.90
C MET A 117 -13.69 -15.79 -23.07
N SER A 118 -13.85 -14.99 -22.02
CA SER A 118 -14.57 -13.71 -22.06
C SER A 118 -13.84 -12.60 -22.84
N PHE A 119 -12.54 -12.75 -23.10
CA PHE A 119 -11.74 -11.70 -23.74
C PHE A 119 -12.07 -11.56 -25.22
N SER A 120 -11.94 -10.34 -25.75
CA SER A 120 -11.85 -10.18 -27.21
C SER A 120 -10.53 -10.79 -27.71
N PRO A 121 -10.44 -11.23 -28.98
CA PRO A 121 -9.20 -11.76 -29.54
C PRO A 121 -7.98 -10.84 -29.36
N GLU A 122 -8.19 -9.53 -29.47
CA GLU A 122 -7.16 -8.50 -29.25
C GLU A 122 -6.64 -8.54 -27.81
N LYS A 123 -7.56 -8.57 -26.84
CA LYS A 123 -7.21 -8.60 -25.42
C LYS A 123 -6.48 -9.89 -25.07
N LEU A 124 -6.93 -11.02 -25.60
CA LEU A 124 -6.27 -12.32 -25.41
C LEU A 124 -4.84 -12.31 -25.96
N TYR A 125 -4.62 -11.77 -27.17
CA TYR A 125 -3.30 -11.61 -27.77
C TYR A 125 -2.34 -10.78 -26.89
N CYS A 126 -2.80 -9.63 -26.39
CA CYS A 126 -2.00 -8.78 -25.49
C CYS A 126 -1.61 -9.53 -24.22
N TRP A 127 -2.56 -10.26 -23.63
CA TRP A 127 -2.33 -11.02 -22.40
C TRP A 127 -1.37 -12.20 -22.61
N LEU A 128 -1.49 -12.93 -23.72
CA LEU A 128 -0.52 -13.97 -24.11
C LEU A 128 0.90 -13.40 -24.23
N THR A 129 1.04 -12.19 -24.78
CA THR A 129 2.35 -11.57 -25.00
C THR A 129 3.00 -11.14 -23.68
N VAL A 130 2.21 -10.53 -22.78
CA VAL A 130 2.71 -9.97 -21.53
C VAL A 130 2.82 -11.07 -20.47
N TYR A 131 1.71 -11.72 -20.14
CA TYR A 131 1.54 -12.53 -18.94
C TYR A 131 1.76 -14.03 -19.14
N SER A 132 2.33 -14.48 -20.26
CA SER A 132 2.80 -15.87 -20.36
C SER A 132 4.12 -16.06 -19.61
N ASN A 133 4.29 -17.20 -18.94
CA ASN A 133 5.54 -17.58 -18.29
C ASN A 133 6.65 -17.85 -19.32
N LYS A 134 7.88 -17.99 -18.83
CA LYS A 134 9.06 -18.21 -19.69
C LYS A 134 8.94 -19.48 -20.54
N ASN A 135 8.47 -20.59 -19.97
CA ASN A 135 8.33 -21.87 -20.68
C ASN A 135 7.40 -21.73 -21.90
N MET A 136 6.27 -21.07 -21.73
CA MET A 136 5.32 -20.82 -22.82
C MET A 136 5.90 -19.88 -23.88
N LYS A 137 6.63 -18.84 -23.47
CA LYS A 137 7.31 -17.94 -24.41
C LYS A 137 8.42 -18.64 -25.20
N ASP A 138 9.17 -19.53 -24.56
CA ASP A 138 10.23 -20.31 -25.21
C ASP A 138 9.64 -21.33 -26.22
N GLN A 139 8.48 -21.91 -25.91
CA GLN A 139 7.85 -22.93 -26.76
C GLN A 139 6.96 -22.37 -27.87
N TYR A 140 6.21 -21.30 -27.61
CA TYR A 140 5.15 -20.79 -28.47
C TYR A 140 5.29 -19.31 -28.82
N GLY A 141 6.36 -18.64 -28.38
CA GLY A 141 6.49 -17.19 -28.51
C GLY A 141 6.37 -16.70 -29.95
N LYS A 142 6.94 -17.45 -30.91
CA LYS A 142 6.87 -17.11 -32.34
C LYS A 142 5.43 -17.19 -32.85
N GLU A 143 4.74 -18.28 -32.54
CA GLU A 143 3.34 -18.51 -32.92
C GLU A 143 2.44 -17.42 -32.34
N ILE A 144 2.66 -17.03 -31.08
CA ILE A 144 1.92 -15.93 -30.45
C ILE A 144 2.09 -14.66 -31.27
N PHE A 145 3.32 -14.24 -31.60
CA PHE A 145 3.58 -13.03 -32.39
C PHE A 145 3.03 -13.07 -33.82
N GLU A 146 2.89 -14.25 -34.40
CA GLU A 146 2.37 -14.45 -35.76
C GLU A 146 0.83 -14.62 -35.81
N LEU A 147 0.14 -14.61 -34.66
CA LEU A 147 -1.32 -14.69 -34.60
C LEU A 147 -1.99 -13.49 -35.28
N ASP A 148 -2.77 -13.75 -36.33
CA ASP A 148 -3.75 -12.79 -36.86
C ASP A 148 -4.99 -12.78 -35.96
N TYR A 149 -4.91 -12.06 -34.83
CA TYR A 149 -5.98 -11.99 -33.84
C TYR A 149 -7.32 -11.50 -34.42
N LYS A 150 -7.30 -10.73 -35.51
CA LYS A 150 -8.52 -10.26 -36.18
C LYS A 150 -9.32 -11.37 -36.84
N LYS A 151 -8.70 -12.54 -37.06
CA LYS A 151 -9.31 -13.73 -37.69
C LYS A 151 -9.24 -14.96 -36.79
N MET A 152 -9.03 -14.77 -35.49
CA MET A 152 -8.95 -15.86 -34.53
C MET A 152 -10.28 -16.61 -34.49
N THR A 153 -10.25 -17.91 -34.77
CA THR A 153 -11.44 -18.77 -34.65
C THR A 153 -11.76 -19.05 -33.17
N ASP A 154 -12.98 -19.47 -32.88
CA ASP A 154 -13.36 -19.86 -31.52
C ASP A 154 -12.51 -21.02 -30.97
N GLU A 155 -12.13 -21.97 -31.84
CA GLU A 155 -11.23 -23.07 -31.49
C GLU A 155 -9.82 -22.58 -31.12
N GLN A 156 -9.27 -21.64 -31.89
CA GLN A 156 -7.99 -21.00 -31.58
C GLN A 156 -8.08 -20.21 -30.27
N LYS A 157 -9.16 -19.46 -30.09
CA LYS A 157 -9.41 -18.70 -28.87
C LYS A 157 -9.46 -19.60 -27.64
N GLN A 158 -10.15 -20.74 -27.73
CA GLN A 158 -10.22 -21.72 -26.66
C GLN A 158 -8.86 -22.34 -26.36
N TYR A 159 -8.11 -22.72 -27.40
CA TYR A 159 -6.76 -23.28 -27.26
C TYR A 159 -5.82 -22.31 -26.54
N TRP A 160 -5.76 -21.06 -26.99
CA TRP A 160 -4.87 -20.06 -26.40
C TRP A 160 -5.31 -19.61 -25.01
N SER A 161 -6.61 -19.52 -24.74
CA SER A 161 -7.13 -19.24 -23.39
C SER A 161 -6.70 -20.31 -22.39
N LYS A 162 -6.76 -21.58 -22.79
CA LYS A 162 -6.30 -22.69 -21.96
C LYS A 162 -4.79 -22.63 -21.72
N LEU A 163 -4.01 -22.43 -22.77
CA LEU A 163 -2.55 -22.31 -22.63
C LEU A 163 -2.14 -21.14 -21.73
N LEU A 164 -2.81 -20.00 -21.84
CA LEU A 164 -2.56 -18.83 -20.99
C LEU A 164 -2.86 -19.14 -19.53
N ALA A 165 -3.98 -19.79 -19.22
CA ALA A 165 -4.32 -20.17 -17.84
C ALA A 165 -3.31 -21.15 -17.23
N GLU A 166 -2.89 -22.14 -18.00
CA GLU A 166 -1.91 -23.14 -17.55
C GLU A 166 -0.51 -22.56 -17.35
N ASN A 167 -0.20 -21.45 -18.03
CA ASN A 167 1.13 -20.84 -18.05
C ASN A 167 1.13 -19.37 -17.62
N PHE A 168 0.14 -18.94 -16.85
CA PHE A 168 0.01 -17.56 -16.45
C PHE A 168 1.14 -17.14 -15.50
N ASN A 169 1.76 -16.00 -15.77
CA ASN A 169 2.83 -15.43 -14.98
C ASN A 169 2.25 -14.49 -13.90
N TYR A 170 1.90 -15.09 -12.76
CA TYR A 170 1.37 -14.33 -11.62
C TYR A 170 2.38 -13.36 -11.01
N GLU A 171 3.68 -13.67 -11.07
CA GLU A 171 4.72 -12.75 -10.58
C GLU A 171 4.65 -11.43 -11.36
N MET A 172 4.61 -11.50 -12.69
CA MET A 172 4.50 -10.31 -13.54
C MET A 172 3.17 -9.58 -13.40
N TYR A 173 2.09 -10.28 -13.01
CA TYR A 173 0.77 -9.68 -12.81
C TYR A 173 0.64 -8.93 -11.48
N TYR A 174 1.37 -9.34 -10.43
CA TYR A 174 1.34 -8.71 -9.11
C TYR A 174 2.48 -7.71 -8.86
N ASP A 175 3.46 -7.61 -9.75
CA ASP A 175 4.58 -6.65 -9.68
C ASP A 175 4.23 -5.24 -10.21
N GLU A 176 2.95 -4.95 -10.50
CA GLU A 176 2.39 -3.59 -10.75
C GLU A 176 1.81 -2.96 -9.47
#